data_AF-A0A958R2L4-F1
#
_entry.id   AF-A0A958R2L4-F1
#
_cell.length_a   1.000
_cell.length_b   1.000
_cell.length_c   1.000
_cell.angle_alpha   90.00
_cell.angle_beta   90.00
_cell.angle_gamma   90.00
#
_symmetry.space_group_name_H-M   'P 1'
#
loop_
_entity.id
_entity.type
_entity.pdbx_description
1 polymer ?
#
loop_
_entity_poly.entity_id
_entity_poly.type
_entity_poly.pdbx_seq_one_letter_code
_entity_poly.pdbx_strand_id
1 'polypeptide(L)'
;NCSISLTLHGKNHLVCHYCDYHERLNETCRDCGSIEVGPLGLGTELLETDMARLFPNLRIARADRDEIQNREDLEDLISSVENRDVDLLIGTQMIAKGLDFKGLNLVGLVMADVGFNLPDFRAAERSFQLLIQVGGRAGRHSELPGQVVIQTYNPQHLSVLYSCNNDYVGFADEELKTRR
;
A
#
# COMPACT_ATOMS: atom_id res chain seq x y z
N ASN A 1 25.24 -8.87 8.35
CA ASN A 1 24.13 -8.07 8.91
C ASN A 1 24.06 -6.77 8.12
N CYS A 2 23.01 -6.57 7.32
CA CYS A 2 22.82 -5.40 6.46
C CYS A 2 21.50 -4.69 6.83
N SER A 3 21.32 -3.44 6.39
CA SER A 3 20.19 -2.57 6.75
C SER A 3 18.85 -2.92 6.05
N ILE A 4 18.70 -4.14 5.52
CA ILE A 4 17.52 -4.57 4.76
C ILE A 4 16.62 -5.44 5.64
N SER A 5 15.31 -5.21 5.55
CA SER A 5 14.29 -5.98 6.26
C SER A 5 14.36 -7.47 5.96
N LEU A 6 14.04 -8.30 6.97
CA LEU A 6 14.04 -9.75 6.86
C LEU A 6 12.68 -10.26 6.38
N THR A 7 12.68 -11.28 5.52
CA THR A 7 11.48 -11.98 5.07
C THR A 7 11.16 -13.13 6.02
N LEU A 8 9.92 -13.21 6.50
CA LEU A 8 9.44 -14.36 7.27
C LEU A 8 9.08 -15.53 6.36
N HIS A 9 9.81 -16.63 6.48
CA HIS A 9 9.55 -17.92 5.84
C HIS A 9 8.92 -18.88 6.86
N GLY A 10 7.79 -19.48 6.48
CA GLY A 10 7.04 -20.36 7.38
C GLY A 10 6.54 -19.59 8.61
N LYS A 11 6.74 -20.16 9.81
CA LYS A 11 6.23 -19.58 11.07
C LYS A 11 7.25 -18.78 11.87
N ASN A 12 8.55 -19.07 11.73
CA ASN A 12 9.56 -18.50 12.63
C ASN A 12 10.94 -18.31 12.01
N HIS A 13 11.10 -18.44 10.69
CA HIS A 13 12.42 -18.33 10.05
C HIS A 13 12.53 -17.01 9.31
N LEU A 14 13.36 -16.10 9.80
CA LEU A 14 13.62 -14.81 9.18
C LEU A 14 14.87 -14.89 8.31
N VAL A 15 14.78 -14.41 7.07
CA VAL A 15 15.86 -14.51 6.08
C VAL A 15 16.11 -13.17 5.40
N CYS A 16 17.37 -12.77 5.33
CA CYS A 16 17.82 -11.70 4.44
C CYS A 16 18.30 -12.28 3.11
N HIS A 17 17.59 -11.98 2.02
CA HIS A 17 17.95 -12.49 0.69
C HIS A 17 19.16 -11.79 0.04
N TYR A 18 19.74 -10.77 0.68
CA TYR A 18 20.89 -10.03 0.14
C TYR A 18 22.21 -10.50 0.74
N CYS A 19 22.24 -10.74 2.04
CA CYS A 19 23.47 -11.13 2.74
C CYS A 19 23.42 -12.54 3.35
N ASP A 20 22.35 -13.29 3.06
CA ASP A 20 22.13 -14.66 3.56
C ASP A 20 22.15 -14.75 5.10
N TYR A 21 21.72 -13.66 5.76
CA TYR A 21 21.56 -13.66 7.22
C TYR A 21 20.25 -14.37 7.60
N HIS A 22 20.31 -15.20 8.62
CA HIS A 22 19.19 -15.96 9.13
C HIS A 22 19.03 -15.75 10.63
N GLU A 23 17.79 -15.60 11.08
CA GLU A 23 17.46 -15.66 12.49
C GLU A 23 16.08 -16.25 12.73
N ARG A 24 15.76 -16.55 13.99
CA ARG A 24 14.41 -16.96 14.36
C ARG A 24 13.58 -15.75 14.76
N LEU A 25 12.32 -15.73 14.32
CA LEU A 25 11.33 -14.79 14.83
C LEU A 25 11.20 -15.00 16.34
N ASN A 26 11.44 -13.94 17.12
CA ASN A 26 11.23 -13.99 18.56
C ASN A 26 9.73 -13.87 18.84
N GLU A 27 9.24 -14.60 19.85
CA GLU A 27 7.85 -14.49 20.32
C GLU A 27 7.55 -13.14 20.98
N THR A 28 8.59 -12.38 21.33
CA THR A 28 8.49 -11.03 21.91
C THR A 28 9.36 -10.04 21.15
N CYS A 29 8.85 -8.82 20.98
CA CYS A 29 9.61 -7.71 20.43
C CYS A 29 10.76 -7.35 21.39
N ARG A 30 11.99 -7.29 20.88
CA ARG A 30 13.19 -6.98 21.69
C ARG A 30 13.20 -5.54 22.24
N ASP A 31 12.47 -4.63 21.59
CA ASP A 31 12.50 -3.21 21.94
C ASP A 31 11.39 -2.84 22.94
N CYS A 32 10.18 -3.39 22.79
CA CYS A 32 9.03 -3.03 23.63
C CYS A 32 8.42 -4.19 24.43
N GLY A 33 8.85 -5.44 24.20
CA GLY A 33 8.33 -6.63 24.89
C GLY A 33 6.96 -7.13 24.43
N SER A 34 6.37 -6.54 23.38
CA SER A 34 5.08 -6.99 22.84
C SER A 34 5.14 -8.43 22.34
N ILE A 35 4.06 -9.20 22.58
CA ILE A 35 3.88 -10.57 22.07
C ILE A 35 3.19 -10.61 20.70
N GLU A 36 2.72 -9.47 20.19
CA GLU A 36 2.06 -9.36 18.89
C GLU A 36 3.10 -9.23 17.77
N VAL A 37 4.02 -10.20 17.69
CA VAL A 37 5.04 -10.26 16.65
C VAL A 37 4.55 -11.22 15.56
N GLY A 38 4.28 -10.70 14.36
CA GLY A 38 3.71 -11.49 13.28
C GLY A 38 3.99 -10.91 11.90
N PRO A 39 3.60 -11.64 10.83
CA PRO A 39 3.71 -11.14 9.47
C PRO A 39 2.85 -9.87 9.29
N LEU A 40 3.37 -8.94 8.49
CA LEU A 40 2.70 -7.69 8.17
C LEU A 40 2.12 -7.77 6.75
N GLY A 41 0.80 -7.69 6.63
CA GLY A 41 0.11 -7.60 5.35
C GLY A 41 -1.39 -7.87 5.50
N LEU A 42 -2.19 -7.20 4.68
CA LEU A 42 -3.63 -7.44 4.57
C LEU A 42 -3.94 -7.88 3.14
N GLY A 43 -4.61 -9.03 2.99
CA GLY A 43 -5.13 -9.47 1.71
C GLY A 43 -6.34 -8.62 1.30
N THR A 44 -6.53 -8.44 -0.01
CA THR A 44 -7.70 -7.74 -0.57
C THR A 44 -9.01 -8.43 -0.19
N GLU A 45 -9.03 -9.76 -0.08
CA GLU A 45 -10.17 -10.57 0.40
C GLU A 45 -10.57 -10.24 1.84
N LEU A 46 -9.59 -10.11 2.74
CA LEU A 46 -9.86 -9.79 4.14
C LEU A 46 -10.38 -8.36 4.26
N LEU A 47 -9.80 -7.42 3.51
CA LEU A 47 -10.28 -6.05 3.46
C LEU A 47 -11.70 -5.97 2.91
N GLU A 48 -12.02 -6.71 1.85
CA GLU A 48 -13.39 -6.80 1.32
C GLU A 48 -14.36 -7.33 2.38
N THR A 49 -14.01 -8.42 3.05
CA THR A 49 -14.83 -9.01 4.11
C THR A 49 -15.11 -8.02 5.24
N ASP A 50 -14.08 -7.30 5.69
CA ASP A 50 -14.23 -6.30 6.75
C ASP A 50 -15.04 -5.08 6.29
N MET A 51 -14.81 -4.60 5.07
CA MET A 51 -15.56 -3.46 4.52
C MET A 51 -17.03 -3.82 4.30
N ALA A 52 -17.35 -5.02 3.81
CA ALA A 52 -18.72 -5.49 3.66
C ALA A 52 -19.44 -5.59 5.02
N ARG A 53 -18.73 -5.97 6.07
CA ARG A 53 -19.26 -6.02 7.44
C ARG A 53 -19.52 -4.62 8.01
N LEU A 54 -18.57 -3.69 7.82
CA LEU A 54 -18.67 -2.33 8.36
C LEU A 54 -19.65 -1.46 7.58
N PHE A 55 -19.78 -1.71 6.28
CA PHE A 55 -20.58 -0.92 5.34
C PHE A 55 -21.47 -1.84 4.48
N PRO A 56 -22.52 -2.45 5.07
CA PRO A 56 -23.33 -3.46 4.39
C PRO A 56 -24.13 -2.95 3.18
N ASN A 57 -24.19 -1.63 2.99
CA ASN A 57 -24.90 -1.00 1.88
C ASN A 57 -23.99 -0.57 0.72
N LEU A 58 -22.66 -0.70 0.87
CA LEU A 58 -21.74 -0.37 -0.23
C LEU A 58 -21.65 -1.53 -1.21
N ARG A 59 -21.67 -1.21 -2.50
CA ARG A 59 -21.31 -2.15 -3.57
C ARG A 59 -19.81 -2.16 -3.70
N ILE A 60 -19.20 -3.26 -3.27
CA ILE A 60 -17.74 -3.42 -3.22
C ILE A 60 -17.31 -4.25 -4.43
N ALA A 61 -16.21 -3.84 -5.06
CA ALA A 61 -15.54 -4.64 -6.07
C ALA A 61 -14.05 -4.77 -5.73
N ARG A 62 -13.44 -5.88 -6.15
CA ARG A 62 -12.00 -6.11 -6.03
C ARG A 62 -11.31 -5.99 -7.39
N ALA A 63 -10.11 -5.42 -7.37
CA ALA A 63 -9.20 -5.35 -8.52
C ALA A 63 -7.81 -5.83 -8.11
N ASP A 64 -7.66 -7.14 -8.14
CA ASP A 64 -6.42 -7.86 -7.91
C ASP A 64 -6.21 -8.91 -9.00
N ARG A 65 -5.17 -9.72 -8.85
CA ARG A 65 -4.81 -10.74 -9.85
C ARG A 65 -5.77 -11.92 -9.86
N ASP A 66 -6.63 -12.06 -8.86
CA ASP A 66 -7.59 -13.16 -8.79
C ASP A 66 -8.88 -12.77 -9.52
N GLU A 67 -9.28 -11.50 -9.42
CA GLU A 67 -10.47 -10.95 -10.12
C GLU A 67 -10.20 -10.52 -11.57
N ILE A 68 -9.02 -9.95 -11.85
CA ILE A 68 -8.68 -9.42 -13.18
C ILE A 68 -7.69 -10.37 -13.88
N GLN A 69 -8.22 -11.29 -14.68
CA GLN A 69 -7.44 -12.28 -15.43
C GLN A 69 -7.12 -11.82 -16.86
N ASN A 70 -7.98 -11.01 -17.45
CA ASN A 70 -7.89 -10.58 -18.83
C ASN A 70 -8.35 -9.13 -19.02
N ARG A 71 -8.31 -8.65 -20.28
CA ARG A 71 -8.67 -7.26 -20.62
C ARG A 71 -10.16 -6.97 -20.46
N GLU A 72 -11.01 -7.96 -20.74
CA GLU A 72 -12.47 -7.84 -20.64
C GLU A 72 -12.88 -7.64 -19.18
N ASP A 73 -12.32 -8.42 -18.24
CA ASP A 73 -12.57 -8.26 -16.79
C ASP A 73 -12.26 -6.82 -16.33
N LEU A 74 -11.16 -6.24 -16.83
CA LEU A 74 -10.77 -4.88 -16.52
C LEU A 74 -11.73 -3.85 -17.13
N GLU A 75 -12.15 -4.04 -18.39
CA GLU A 75 -13.10 -3.16 -19.08
C GLU A 75 -14.48 -3.17 -18.41
N ASP A 76 -14.94 -4.35 -17.96
CA ASP A 76 -16.18 -4.52 -17.22
C ASP A 76 -16.13 -3.85 -15.85
N LEU A 77 -15.02 -4.03 -15.11
CA LEU A 77 -14.81 -3.35 -13.84
C LEU A 77 -14.82 -1.83 -14.02
N ILE A 78 -14.09 -1.30 -15.01
CA ILE A 78 -14.06 0.14 -15.28
C ILE A 78 -15.47 0.65 -15.56
N SER A 79 -16.20 -0.05 -16.44
CA SER A 79 -17.58 0.30 -16.80
C SER A 79 -18.50 0.31 -15.57
N SER A 80 -18.38 -0.68 -14.69
CA SER A 80 -19.17 -0.74 -13.45
C SER A 80 -18.89 0.44 -12.51
N VAL A 81 -17.64 0.87 -12.38
CA VAL A 81 -17.27 2.04 -11.56
C VAL A 81 -17.79 3.33 -12.20
N GLU A 82 -17.65 3.49 -13.51
CA GLU A 82 -18.13 4.67 -14.24
C GLU A 82 -19.66 4.81 -14.22
N ASN A 83 -20.38 3.68 -14.32
CA ASN A 83 -21.84 3.62 -14.20
C ASN A 83 -22.33 3.77 -12.76
N ARG A 84 -21.41 3.88 -11.78
CA ARG A 84 -21.70 3.90 -10.35
C ARG A 84 -22.44 2.65 -9.89
N ASP A 85 -22.08 1.50 -10.42
CA ASP A 85 -22.48 0.18 -9.91
C ASP A 85 -21.55 -0.32 -8.79
N VAL A 86 -20.41 0.35 -8.61
CA VAL A 86 -19.44 0.12 -7.53
C VAL A 86 -19.27 1.41 -6.74
N ASP A 87 -19.40 1.32 -5.41
CA ASP A 87 -19.19 2.43 -4.48
C ASP A 87 -17.78 2.42 -3.86
N LEU A 88 -17.20 1.22 -3.69
CA LEU A 88 -15.88 1.03 -3.11
C LEU A 88 -15.07 0.03 -3.95
N LEU A 89 -13.92 0.47 -4.44
CA LEU A 89 -12.98 -0.37 -5.15
C LEU A 89 -11.79 -0.71 -4.24
N ILE A 90 -11.59 -2.00 -3.98
CA ILE A 90 -10.47 -2.53 -3.21
C ILE A 90 -9.49 -3.16 -4.19
N GLY A 91 -8.19 -2.97 -3.98
CA GLY A 91 -7.23 -3.72 -4.77
C GLY A 91 -5.80 -3.34 -4.50
N THR A 92 -4.94 -3.87 -5.35
CA THR A 92 -3.50 -3.70 -5.23
C THR A 92 -3.03 -2.43 -5.95
N GLN A 93 -1.71 -2.22 -6.00
CA GLN A 93 -1.08 -1.15 -6.78
C GLN A 93 -1.52 -1.09 -8.25
N MET A 94 -2.13 -2.15 -8.78
CA MET A 94 -2.73 -2.17 -10.12
C MET A 94 -3.76 -1.05 -10.31
N ILE A 95 -4.62 -0.78 -9.31
CA ILE A 95 -5.63 0.29 -9.39
C ILE A 95 -5.00 1.67 -9.58
N ALA A 96 -3.86 1.90 -8.92
CA ALA A 96 -3.19 3.20 -8.96
C ALA A 96 -2.62 3.54 -10.35
N LYS A 97 -2.43 2.53 -11.21
CA LYS A 97 -1.81 2.65 -12.53
C LYS A 97 -2.84 2.69 -13.66
N GLY A 98 -3.03 3.86 -14.23
CA GLY A 98 -3.73 4.03 -15.50
C GLY A 98 -5.24 4.14 -15.42
N LEU A 99 -5.86 3.87 -14.27
CA LEU A 99 -7.29 4.08 -14.07
C LEU A 99 -7.57 5.51 -13.59
N ASP A 100 -8.53 6.16 -14.23
CA ASP A 100 -8.96 7.53 -13.93
C ASP A 100 -10.49 7.57 -13.84
N PHE A 101 -11.02 7.61 -12.62
CA PHE A 101 -12.46 7.55 -12.37
C PHE A 101 -12.96 8.93 -11.97
N LYS A 102 -13.94 9.45 -12.70
CA LYS A 102 -14.51 10.80 -12.44
C LYS A 102 -15.11 10.95 -11.04
N GLY A 103 -15.68 9.88 -10.50
CA GLY A 103 -16.30 9.86 -9.17
C GLY A 103 -15.33 9.63 -8.01
N LEU A 104 -14.04 9.42 -8.27
CA LEU A 104 -13.07 9.09 -7.23
C LEU A 104 -12.66 10.34 -6.45
N ASN A 105 -13.23 10.49 -5.25
CA ASN A 105 -12.96 11.60 -4.35
C ASN A 105 -12.14 11.20 -3.10
N LEU A 106 -12.05 9.91 -2.79
CA LEU A 106 -11.32 9.38 -1.63
C LEU A 106 -10.43 8.21 -2.06
N VAL A 107 -9.17 8.23 -1.64
CA VAL A 107 -8.29 7.06 -1.73
C VAL A 107 -7.72 6.71 -0.36
N GLY A 108 -7.87 5.45 0.04
CA GLY A 108 -7.25 4.89 1.23
C GLY A 108 -6.06 4.00 0.88
N LEU A 109 -4.86 4.33 1.39
CA LEU A 109 -3.73 3.42 1.39
C LEU A 109 -3.65 2.71 2.75
N VAL A 110 -4.07 1.45 2.76
CA VAL A 110 -4.07 0.58 3.94
C VAL A 110 -2.70 -0.08 4.10
N MET A 111 -2.17 -0.04 5.31
CA MET A 111 -0.87 -0.65 5.68
C MET A 111 0.31 -0.26 4.77
N ALA A 112 0.59 1.05 4.68
CA ALA A 112 1.71 1.56 3.87
C ALA A 112 3.08 0.99 4.30
N ASP A 113 3.19 0.53 5.55
CA ASP A 113 4.37 -0.13 6.11
C ASP A 113 4.82 -1.36 5.32
N VAL A 114 3.88 -2.06 4.67
CA VAL A 114 4.22 -3.21 3.81
C VAL A 114 5.13 -2.74 2.67
N GLY A 115 4.87 -1.58 2.10
CA GLY A 115 5.70 -0.98 1.06
C GLY A 115 7.05 -0.49 1.59
N PHE A 116 7.06 0.17 2.75
CA PHE A 116 8.30 0.67 3.37
C PHE A 116 9.28 -0.44 3.74
N ASN A 117 8.76 -1.61 4.10
CA ASN A 117 9.55 -2.74 4.60
C ASN A 117 9.75 -3.86 3.57
N LEU A 118 9.51 -3.59 2.27
CA LEU A 118 9.88 -4.54 1.23
C LEU A 118 11.38 -4.85 1.32
N PRO A 119 11.81 -6.11 1.12
CA PRO A 119 13.23 -6.48 1.06
C PRO A 119 13.82 -6.02 -0.29
N ASP A 120 13.80 -4.70 -0.51
CA ASP A 120 14.25 -4.01 -1.70
C ASP A 120 14.87 -2.70 -1.23
N PHE A 121 16.12 -2.42 -1.62
CA PHE A 121 16.77 -1.16 -1.26
C PHE A 121 16.04 0.07 -1.83
N ARG A 122 15.14 -0.14 -2.79
CA ARG A 122 14.25 0.89 -3.36
C ARG A 122 12.88 0.96 -2.69
N ALA A 123 12.65 0.28 -1.58
CA ALA A 123 11.36 0.26 -0.89
C ALA A 123 10.84 1.69 -0.60
N ALA A 124 11.67 2.54 0.01
CA ALA A 124 11.31 3.94 0.30
C ALA A 124 10.95 4.74 -0.96
N GLU A 125 11.73 4.59 -2.04
CA GLU A 125 11.49 5.23 -3.33
C GLU A 125 10.17 4.77 -3.97
N ARG A 126 9.94 3.46 -4.01
CA ARG A 126 8.72 2.88 -4.60
C ARG A 126 7.48 3.28 -3.81
N SER A 127 7.58 3.32 -2.47
CA SER A 127 6.49 3.80 -1.64
C SER A 127 6.22 5.29 -1.84
N PHE A 128 7.25 6.12 -1.95
CA PHE A 128 7.07 7.53 -2.27
C PHE A 128 6.34 7.71 -3.63
N GLN A 129 6.78 7.00 -4.67
CA GLN A 129 6.13 7.03 -5.99
C GLN A 129 4.66 6.61 -5.92
N LEU A 130 4.33 5.57 -5.16
CA LEU A 130 2.95 5.12 -4.96
C LEU A 130 2.12 6.20 -4.26
N LEU A 131 2.64 6.80 -3.19
CA LEU A 131 1.96 7.83 -2.42
C LEU A 131 1.64 9.07 -3.27
N ILE A 132 2.61 9.55 -4.06
CA ILE A 132 2.39 10.64 -5.01
C ILE A 132 1.35 10.26 -6.08
N GLN A 133 1.46 9.05 -6.64
CA GLN A 133 0.53 8.59 -7.67
C GLN A 133 -0.91 8.53 -7.13
N VAL A 134 -1.08 7.96 -5.94
CA VAL A 134 -2.38 7.88 -5.24
C VAL A 134 -2.92 9.28 -4.94
N GLY A 135 -2.06 10.17 -4.46
CA GLY A 135 -2.40 11.58 -4.21
C GLY A 135 -2.97 12.30 -5.44
N GLY A 136 -2.45 12.00 -6.63
CA GLY A 136 -2.90 12.61 -7.89
C GLY A 136 -4.16 12.02 -8.51
N ARG A 137 -4.80 11.02 -7.88
CA ARG A 137 -6.02 10.35 -8.37
C ARG A 137 -7.30 10.93 -7.76
N ALA A 138 -7.29 11.19 -6.46
CA ALA A 138 -8.47 11.69 -5.76
C ALA A 138 -8.83 13.12 -6.19
N GLY A 139 -10.11 13.36 -6.48
CA GLY A 139 -10.65 14.71 -6.73
C GLY A 139 -10.21 15.36 -8.03
N ARG A 140 -9.58 14.63 -8.95
CA ARG A 140 -9.09 15.18 -10.24
C ARG A 140 -10.19 15.81 -11.10
N HIS A 141 -11.40 15.26 -11.04
CA HIS A 141 -12.54 15.65 -11.88
C HIS A 141 -13.69 16.30 -11.09
N SER A 142 -13.43 16.67 -9.83
CA SER A 142 -14.45 17.14 -8.90
C SER A 142 -14.14 18.56 -8.43
N GLU A 143 -15.17 19.37 -8.22
CA GLU A 143 -15.02 20.66 -7.52
C GLU A 143 -14.76 20.46 -6.01
N LEU A 144 -15.11 19.28 -5.48
CA LEU A 144 -14.78 18.91 -4.10
C LEU A 144 -13.31 18.46 -4.02
N PRO A 145 -12.58 18.91 -2.98
CA PRO A 145 -11.20 18.48 -2.78
C PRO A 145 -11.15 16.97 -2.58
N GLY A 146 -10.25 16.31 -3.33
CA GLY A 146 -9.93 14.92 -3.11
C GLY A 146 -9.29 14.70 -1.75
N GLN A 147 -9.57 13.56 -1.12
CA GLN A 147 -8.96 13.17 0.14
C GLN A 147 -8.13 11.90 -0.04
N VAL A 148 -6.97 11.87 0.59
CA VAL A 148 -6.10 10.68 0.65
C VAL A 148 -5.84 10.37 2.11
N VAL A 149 -6.10 9.13 2.50
CA VAL A 149 -5.88 8.63 3.86
C VAL A 149 -4.81 7.55 3.81
N ILE A 150 -3.72 7.73 4.56
CA ILE A 150 -2.62 6.79 4.63
C ILE A 150 -2.64 6.15 6.02
N GLN A 151 -2.82 4.85 6.08
CA GLN A 151 -2.68 4.09 7.33
C GLN A 151 -1.26 3.54 7.41
N THR A 152 -0.53 3.93 8.45
CA THR A 152 0.82 3.43 8.72
C THR A 152 1.14 3.43 10.21
N TYR A 153 1.98 2.48 10.63
CA TYR A 153 2.61 2.48 11.95
C TYR A 153 3.77 3.48 12.06
N ASN A 154 4.38 3.86 10.93
CA ASN A 154 5.46 4.83 10.87
C ASN A 154 5.06 6.11 10.09
N PRO A 155 4.25 7.00 10.69
CA PRO A 155 3.86 8.26 10.04
C PRO A 155 5.03 9.24 9.82
N GLN A 156 6.16 9.01 10.49
CA GLN A 156 7.39 9.80 10.36
C GLN A 156 8.32 9.28 9.25
N HIS A 157 7.92 8.23 8.53
CA HIS A 157 8.71 7.71 7.41
C HIS A 157 8.88 8.79 6.33
N LEU A 158 10.11 8.97 5.81
CA LEU A 158 10.43 10.04 4.85
C LEU A 158 9.50 10.03 3.62
N SER A 159 9.19 8.84 3.09
CA SER A 159 8.24 8.72 1.97
C SER A 159 6.87 9.31 2.30
N VAL A 160 6.39 9.22 3.55
CA VAL A 160 5.11 9.83 3.97
C VAL A 160 5.27 11.34 4.04
N LEU A 161 6.23 11.82 4.84
CA LEU A 161 6.44 13.24 5.09
C LEU A 161 6.61 14.07 3.81
N TYR A 162 7.47 13.60 2.89
CA TYR A 162 7.70 14.29 1.63
C TYR A 162 6.52 14.16 0.65
N SER A 163 5.78 13.04 0.68
CA SER A 163 4.61 12.86 -0.19
C SER A 163 3.47 13.82 0.15
N CYS A 164 3.26 14.13 1.44
CA CYS A 164 2.22 15.07 1.88
C CYS A 164 2.39 16.47 1.27
N ASN A 165 3.62 16.89 0.99
CA ASN A 165 3.95 18.19 0.41
C ASN A 165 4.27 18.13 -1.08
N ASN A 166 4.14 16.96 -1.73
CA ASN A 166 4.61 16.70 -3.10
C ASN A 166 6.09 17.08 -3.33
N ASP A 167 6.93 16.95 -2.31
CA ASP A 167 8.34 17.37 -2.36
C ASP A 167 9.24 16.22 -2.82
N TYR A 168 9.28 16.04 -4.14
CA TYR A 168 10.16 15.07 -4.78
C TYR A 168 11.65 15.39 -4.60
N VAL A 169 12.02 16.67 -4.65
CA VAL A 169 13.44 17.09 -4.60
C VAL A 169 14.01 16.79 -3.22
N GLY A 170 13.30 17.20 -2.16
CA GLY A 170 13.70 16.91 -0.78
C GLY A 170 13.77 15.40 -0.49
N PHE A 171 12.79 14.63 -0.98
CA PHE A 171 12.85 13.17 -0.87
C PHE A 171 14.08 12.58 -1.57
N ALA A 172 14.34 12.99 -2.82
CA ALA A 172 15.45 12.47 -3.62
C ALA A 172 16.80 12.80 -2.97
N ASP A 173 16.97 14.00 -2.42
CA ASP A 173 18.20 14.41 -1.75
C ASP A 173 18.48 13.57 -0.49
N GLU A 174 17.47 13.30 0.34
CA GLU A 174 17.63 12.45 1.53
C GLU A 174 17.88 10.97 1.18
N GLU A 175 17.14 10.44 0.22
CA GLU A 175 17.29 9.06 -0.24
C GLU A 175 18.69 8.83 -0.85
N LEU A 176 19.19 9.78 -1.65
CA LEU A 176 20.52 9.69 -2.26
C LEU A 176 21.66 9.77 -1.24
N LYS A 177 21.49 10.49 -0.11
CA LYS A 177 22.47 10.49 1.00
C LYS A 177 22.59 9.11 1.62
N THR A 178 21.47 8.40 1.77
CA THR A 178 21.42 7.06 2.38
C THR A 178 22.02 5.99 1.47
N ARG A 179 22.05 6.22 0.15
CA ARG A 179 22.58 5.29 -0.87
C ARG A 179 24.06 5.51 -1.23
N ARG A 180 24.71 6.54 -0.69
CA ARG A 180 26.14 6.81 -0.89
C ARG A 180 27.00 6.05 0.11
#